data_AF-A0A926SKK2-F1
#
_entry.id   AF-A0A926SKK2-F1
#
_cell.length_a   1.000
_cell.length_b   1.000
_cell.length_c   1.000
_cell.angle_alpha   90.00
_cell.angle_beta   90.00
_cell.angle_gamma   90.00
#
_symmetry.space_group_name_H-M   'P 1'
#
loop_
_entity.id
_entity.type
_entity.pdbx_description
1 polymer ?
#
loop_
_entity_poly.entity_id
_entity_poly.type
_entity_poly.pdbx_seq_one_letter_code
_entity_poly.pdbx_strand_id
1 'polypeptide(L)' 'MVAHSSRTVRLWTIQRVLRQAQRILPEGVAIVLLADRGFADGKLMKYLQENLGWHFRIRIKRSFQFQHQGQWCKVSSVHL' A
#
# COMPACT_ATOMS: atom_id res chain seq x y z
N MET A 1 16.74 17.70 -6.22
CA MET A 1 16.03 16.44 -5.85
C MET A 1 16.35 16.13 -4.40
N VAL A 2 15.35 16.15 -3.50
CA VAL A 2 15.57 15.73 -2.11
C VAL A 2 15.68 14.21 -2.09
N ALA A 3 16.84 13.69 -1.68
CA ALA A 3 17.07 12.26 -1.51
C ALA A 3 16.26 11.75 -0.32
N HIS A 4 14.98 11.45 -0.53
CA HIS A 4 14.18 10.75 0.47
C HIS A 4 14.57 9.27 0.41
N SER A 5 15.45 8.86 1.32
CA SER A 5 15.75 7.45 1.57
C SER A 5 14.45 6.74 1.92
N SER A 6 13.85 6.08 0.92
CA SER A 6 12.53 5.46 1.10
C SER A 6 12.64 4.35 2.14
N ARG A 7 12.16 4.63 3.35
CA ARG A 7 12.00 3.64 4.41
C ARG A 7 10.59 3.07 4.34
N THR A 8 10.47 1.76 4.53
CA THR A 8 9.17 1.13 4.70
C THR A 8 8.49 1.71 5.94
N VAL A 9 7.32 2.28 5.76
CA VAL A 9 6.43 2.75 6.81
C VAL A 9 5.71 1.52 7.33
N ARG A 10 5.83 1.30 8.63
CA ARG A 10 5.31 0.09 9.26
C ARG A 10 3.83 0.29 9.59
N LEU A 11 3.02 -0.76 9.51
CA LEU A 11 1.55 -0.66 9.67
C LEU A 11 1.14 0.13 10.91
N TRP A 12 1.72 -0.15 12.08
CA TRP A 12 1.38 0.52 13.33
C TRP A 12 1.63 2.03 13.30
N THR A 13 2.54 2.51 12.45
CA THR A 13 2.78 3.95 12.27
C THR A 13 1.56 4.65 11.69
N ILE A 14 0.83 4.01 10.76
CA ILE A 14 -0.31 4.61 10.06
C ILE A 14 -1.67 4.10 10.55
N GLN A 15 -1.72 2.96 11.24
CA GLN A 15 -2.95 2.29 11.66
C GLN A 15 -3.88 3.18 12.49
N ARG A 16 -3.33 4.02 13.36
CA ARG A 16 -4.13 4.97 14.15
C ARG A 16 -4.89 5.96 13.27
N VAL A 17 -4.23 6.49 12.24
CA VAL A 17 -4.83 7.44 11.29
C VAL A 17 -5.92 6.76 10.48
N LEU A 18 -5.67 5.55 9.98
CA LEU A 18 -6.66 4.79 9.20
C LEU A 18 -7.92 4.50 10.02
N ARG A 19 -7.77 4.11 11.29
CA ARG A 19 -8.91 3.87 12.20
C ARG A 19 -9.71 5.14 12.47
N GLN A 20 -9.05 6.29 12.59
CA GLN A 20 -9.76 7.56 12.78
C GLN A 20 -10.52 7.94 11.52
N ALA A 21 -9.91 7.77 10.35
CA ALA A 21 -10.56 8.02 9.06
C ALA A 21 -11.79 7.12 8.86
N GLN A 22 -11.73 5.83 9.21
CA GLN A 22 -12.87 4.92 9.12
C GLN A 22 -14.10 5.40 9.91
N ARG A 23 -13.91 6.14 11.02
CA ARG A 23 -15.02 6.64 11.86
C ARG A 23 -15.74 7.85 11.27
N ILE A 24 -15.13 8.53 10.29
CA ILE A 24 -15.66 9.77 9.71
C ILE A 24 -16.02 9.63 8.24
N LEU A 25 -15.50 8.60 7.57
CA LEU A 25 -15.84 8.32 6.19
C LEU A 25 -17.27 7.77 6.09
N PRO A 26 -18.03 8.18 5.06
CA PRO A 26 -19.41 7.72 4.90
C PRO A 26 -19.45 6.21 4.64
N GLU A 27 -20.54 5.58 5.06
CA GLU A 27 -20.78 4.17 4.78
C GLU A 27 -21.18 3.96 3.31
N GLY A 28 -20.93 2.76 2.78
CA GLY A 28 -21.37 2.37 1.44
C GLY A 28 -20.57 2.97 0.27
N VAL A 29 -19.52 3.76 0.52
CA VAL A 29 -18.64 4.29 -0.55
C VAL A 29 -17.36 3.46 -0.69
N ALA A 30 -16.89 3.32 -1.93
CA ALA A 30 -15.60 2.70 -2.20
C ALA A 30 -14.47 3.66 -1.82
N ILE A 31 -13.60 3.22 -0.90
CA ILE A 31 -12.43 3.99 -0.46
C ILE A 31 -11.18 3.45 -1.15
N VAL A 32 -10.34 4.37 -1.65
CA VAL A 32 -9.04 4.04 -2.26
C VAL A 32 -7.93 4.80 -1.53
N LEU A 33 -7.06 4.09 -0.81
CA LEU A 33 -5.86 4.70 -0.21
C LEU A 33 -4.80 4.98 -1.29
N LEU A 34 -4.41 6.24 -1.46
CA LEU A 34 -3.27 6.63 -2.28
C LEU A 34 -2.03 6.79 -1.39
N ALA A 35 -0.95 6.07 -1.69
CA ALA A 35 0.25 6.11 -0.87
C ALA A 35 1.55 6.01 -1.67
N ASP A 36 2.63 6.55 -1.10
CA ASP A 36 3.96 6.45 -1.68
C ASP A 36 4.63 5.09 -1.42
N ARG A 37 5.78 4.85 -2.06
CA ARG A 37 6.55 3.60 -1.99
C ARG A 37 7.00 3.16 -0.61
N GLY A 38 7.05 4.07 0.36
CA GLY A 38 7.27 3.70 1.77
C GLY A 38 6.14 2.81 2.30
N PHE A 39 4.95 2.87 1.74
CA PHE A 39 3.77 2.13 2.20
C PHE A 39 3.55 0.81 1.46
N ALA A 40 4.45 0.42 0.55
CA ALA A 40 4.38 -0.87 -0.14
C ALA A 40 4.77 -2.01 0.82
N ASP A 41 3.90 -2.27 1.79
CA ASP A 41 4.04 -3.26 2.86
C ASP A 41 2.85 -4.22 2.82
N GLY A 42 3.12 -5.53 2.77
CA GLY A 42 2.08 -6.55 2.65
C GLY A 42 1.11 -6.59 3.82
N LYS A 43 1.55 -6.25 5.05
CA LYS A 43 0.66 -6.21 6.22
C LYS A 43 -0.31 -5.04 6.12
N LEU A 44 0.16 -3.88 5.63
CA LEU A 44 -0.73 -2.74 5.37
C LEU A 44 -1.75 -3.06 4.27
N MET A 45 -1.31 -3.65 3.16
CA MET A 45 -2.21 -4.03 2.06
C MET A 45 -3.28 -5.03 2.53
N LYS A 46 -2.88 -6.04 3.31
CA LYS A 46 -3.80 -7.01 3.92
C LYS A 46 -4.80 -6.34 4.87
N TYR A 47 -4.31 -5.45 5.74
CA TYR A 47 -5.15 -4.70 6.68
C TYR A 47 -6.20 -3.84 5.96
N LEU A 48 -5.82 -3.15 4.88
CA LEU A 48 -6.76 -2.33 4.10
C LEU A 48 -7.88 -3.18 3.50
N GLN A 49 -7.55 -4.32 2.89
CA GLN A 49 -8.54 -5.17 2.23
C GLN A 49 -9.41 -5.94 3.24
N GLU A 50 -8.79 -6.63 4.20
CA GLU A 50 -9.50 -7.58 5.06
C GLU A 50 -10.15 -6.92 6.27
N ASN A 51 -9.58 -5.83 6.81
CA ASN A 51 -10.11 -5.19 8.01
C ASN A 51 -10.91 -3.92 7.73
N LEU A 52 -10.58 -3.19 6.66
CA LEU A 52 -11.25 -1.93 6.32
C LEU A 52 -12.15 -2.04 5.07
N GLY A 53 -11.98 -3.06 4.23
CA GLY A 53 -12.67 -3.16 2.95
C GLY A 53 -12.23 -2.09 1.94
N TRP A 54 -11.04 -1.51 2.11
CA TRP A 54 -10.53 -0.42 1.28
C TRP A 54 -9.65 -0.95 0.15
N HIS A 55 -9.76 -0.31 -1.01
CA HIS A 55 -8.80 -0.46 -2.10
C HIS A 55 -7.55 0.40 -1.85
N PHE A 56 -6.51 0.22 -2.66
CA PHE A 56 -5.32 1.04 -2.60
C PHE A 56 -4.67 1.22 -3.97
N ARG A 57 -3.92 2.32 -4.13
CA ARG A 57 -2.96 2.55 -5.21
C ARG A 57 -1.66 3.05 -4.59
N ILE A 58 -0.63 2.22 -4.65
CA ILE A 58 0.66 2.49 -4.02
C ILE A 58 1.72 2.65 -5.10
N ARG A 59 2.47 3.76 -5.08
CA ARG A 59 3.61 3.94 -5.99
C ARG A 59 4.71 2.95 -5.62
N ILE A 60 5.14 2.08 -6.52
CA ILE A 60 6.23 1.11 -6.27
C ILE A 60 7.57 1.53 -6.90
N LYS A 61 8.68 0.90 -6.50
CA LYS A 61 9.97 1.06 -7.19
C LYS A 61 10.06 0.12 -8.38
N ARG A 62 10.82 0.49 -9.41
CA ARG A 62 11.17 -0.42 -10.51
C ARG A 62 11.87 -1.69 -9.99
N SER A 63 12.64 -1.55 -8.91
CA SER A 63 13.31 -2.66 -8.22
C SER A 63 12.39 -3.49 -7.30
N PHE A 64 11.12 -3.11 -7.16
CA PHE A 64 10.17 -3.84 -6.31
C PHE A 64 9.96 -5.25 -6.87
N GLN A 65 9.92 -6.25 -6.00
CA GLN A 65 9.65 -7.63 -6.37
C GLN A 65 8.22 -7.99 -5.99
N PHE A 66 7.55 -8.70 -6.86
CA PHE A 66 6.20 -9.21 -6.63
C PHE A 66 6.11 -10.66 -7.10
N GLN A 67 5.17 -11.39 -6.54
CA GLN A 67 4.93 -12.76 -6.96
C GLN A 67 3.85 -12.78 -8.06
N HIS A 68 4.16 -13.43 -9.17
CA HIS A 68 3.24 -13.67 -10.27
C HIS A 68 3.32 -15.16 -10.64
N GLN A 69 2.19 -15.87 -10.57
CA GLN A 69 2.10 -17.32 -10.86
C GLN A 69 3.16 -18.15 -10.08
N GLY A 70 3.36 -17.83 -8.80
CA GLY A 70 4.34 -18.51 -7.95
C GLY A 70 5.78 -18.03 -8.10
N GLN A 71 6.11 -17.27 -9.16
CA GLN A 71 7.46 -16.78 -9.41
C GLN A 71 7.67 -15.35 -8.93
N TRP A 72 8.87 -15.06 -8.40
CA TRP A 72 9.26 -13.71 -8.04
C TRP A 72 9.77 -12.95 -9.26
N CYS A 73 9.09 -11.87 -9.60
CA CYS A 73 9.43 -10.99 -10.71
C CYS A 73 9.74 -9.59 -10.20
N LYS A 74 10.65 -8.88 -10.87
CA LYS A 74 10.85 -7.44 -10.61
C LYS A 74 9.82 -6.66 -11.42
N VAL A 75 9.34 -5.54 -10.90
CA VAL A 75 8.48 -4.63 -11.67
C VAL A 75 9.17 -4.21 -12.97
N SER A 76 10.49 -4.00 -12.93
CA SER A 76 11.28 -3.68 -14.13
C SER A 76 11.34 -4.78 -15.18
N SER A 77 11.01 -6.03 -14.86
CA SER A 77 11.08 -7.15 -15.81
C SER A 77 9.76 -7.42 -16.52
N VAL A 78 8.70 -6.67 -16.22
CA VAL A 78 7.39 -6.81 -16.85
C VAL A 78 7.09 -5.58 -17.68
N HIS A 79 6.79 -5.78 -18.96
CA HIS A 79 6.16 -4.77 -19.81
C HIS A 79 4.65 -4.97 -19.70
N LEU A 80 3.98 -4.01 -19.06
CA LEU A 80 2.53 -3.88 -19.06
C LEU A 80 2.10 -2.89 -20.13
#